data_AF-A0A6P7F4C8-F1
#
_entry.id   AF-A0A6P7F4C8-F1
#
_cell.length_a   1.000
_cell.length_b   1.000
_cell.length_c   1.000
_cell.angle_alpha   90.00
_cell.angle_beta   90.00
_cell.angle_gamma   90.00
#
_symmetry.space_group_name_H-M   'P 1'
#
loop_
_entity.id
_entity.type
_entity.pdbx_description
1 polymer ?
#
loop_
_entity_poly.entity_id
_entity_poly.type
_entity_poly.pdbx_seq_one_letter_code
_entity_poly.pdbx_strand_id
1 'polypeptide(L)'
;MHNNNKFFLYAAGIFLSYFYFGIVQEKITRGKYPYELTKEDGTKVVENEKYTYAVTLVLVQCILNYLIAKIAATMWPQGEDTTRTLYYASMSFTYLLAMICSNMALQWVPYPTQVIGKSAKPIPVMILGVLIGNKSYTVKKYIFVFMIVFGIVLFMLKDKVKAQSEEASTGMGELLIVLSLILDGLIGAIQDRIRAESKPTGIQMMQVANAWSTLFLAVAIVISGEYLKFYEFAGRHPSVVYNLLMLGITSAVGQLFLYSMVSEFGPLVVSVVTTTRKFFTVLASVLLFGNPISSRQWIGAVIVFSALFLDAFYSKGAAKKK
;
A
#
# COMPACT_ATOMS: atom_id res chain seq x y z
N MET A 1 -15.83 -21.05 -10.17
CA MET A 1 -15.30 -19.92 -10.98
C MET A 1 -13.91 -20.29 -11.49
N HIS A 2 -13.65 -20.12 -12.79
CA HIS A 2 -12.31 -20.31 -13.38
C HIS A 2 -11.28 -19.39 -12.70
N ASN A 3 -10.05 -19.87 -12.46
CA ASN A 3 -9.01 -19.12 -11.72
C ASN A 3 -8.74 -17.71 -12.30
N ASN A 4 -8.90 -17.55 -13.62
CA ASN A 4 -8.75 -16.24 -14.29
C ASN A 4 -9.81 -15.24 -13.84
N ASN A 5 -11.07 -15.67 -13.65
CA ASN A 5 -12.17 -14.76 -13.29
C ASN A 5 -11.97 -14.23 -11.86
N LYS A 6 -11.44 -15.06 -10.96
CA LYS A 6 -11.08 -14.64 -9.60
C LYS A 6 -9.95 -13.61 -9.60
N PHE A 7 -8.90 -13.84 -10.41
CA PHE A 7 -7.81 -12.89 -10.54
C PHE A 7 -8.31 -11.51 -10.99
N PHE A 8 -9.11 -11.45 -12.06
CA PHE A 8 -9.65 -10.18 -12.55
C PHE A 8 -10.59 -9.51 -11.54
N LEU A 9 -11.44 -10.29 -10.86
CA LEU A 9 -12.32 -9.79 -9.81
C LEU A 9 -11.52 -9.13 -8.67
N TYR A 10 -10.51 -9.82 -8.15
CA TYR A 10 -9.68 -9.27 -7.08
C TYR A 10 -8.85 -8.07 -7.55
N ALA A 11 -8.30 -8.13 -8.77
CA ALA A 11 -7.53 -7.01 -9.34
C ALA A 11 -8.41 -5.77 -9.52
N ALA A 12 -9.62 -5.91 -10.07
CA ALA A 12 -10.58 -4.83 -10.23
C ALA A 12 -11.05 -4.29 -8.88
N GLY A 13 -11.33 -5.15 -7.90
CA GLY A 13 -11.66 -4.76 -6.54
C GLY A 13 -10.55 -3.94 -5.88
N ILE A 14 -9.30 -4.41 -5.97
CA ILE A 14 -8.11 -3.65 -5.50
C ILE A 14 -7.98 -2.32 -6.25
N PHE A 15 -8.29 -2.27 -7.54
CA PHE A 15 -8.20 -1.04 -8.32
C PHE A 15 -9.22 -0.01 -7.85
N LEU A 16 -10.50 -0.37 -7.83
CA LEU A 16 -11.62 0.51 -7.51
C LEU A 16 -11.60 0.94 -6.05
N SER A 17 -11.46 0.01 -5.11
CA SER A 17 -11.51 0.32 -3.67
C SER A 17 -10.36 1.22 -3.26
N TYR A 18 -9.14 0.97 -3.74
CA TYR A 18 -8.01 1.82 -3.36
C TYR A 18 -7.91 3.13 -4.16
N PHE A 19 -8.54 3.21 -5.33
CA PHE A 19 -8.72 4.49 -6.01
C PHE A 19 -9.64 5.39 -5.18
N TYR A 20 -10.80 4.88 -4.76
CA TYR A 20 -11.71 5.60 -3.87
C TYR A 20 -11.06 5.93 -2.52
N PHE A 21 -10.33 4.98 -1.93
CA PHE A 21 -9.54 5.19 -0.71
C PHE A 21 -8.59 6.37 -0.86
N GLY A 22 -7.88 6.47 -1.99
CA GLY A 22 -6.97 7.59 -2.27
C GLY A 22 -7.68 8.93 -2.26
N ILE A 23 -8.88 9.02 -2.87
CA ILE A 23 -9.70 10.25 -2.88
C ILE A 23 -10.12 10.64 -1.45
N VAL A 24 -10.62 9.68 -0.66
CA VAL A 24 -11.03 9.94 0.73
C VAL A 24 -9.82 10.31 1.60
N GLN A 25 -8.68 9.65 1.41
CA GLN A 25 -7.44 9.94 2.13
C GLN A 25 -6.92 11.34 1.80
N GLU A 26 -6.94 11.74 0.52
CA GLU A 26 -6.55 13.09 0.11
C GLU A 26 -7.47 14.15 0.72
N LYS A 27 -8.79 13.90 0.73
CA LYS A 27 -9.77 14.79 1.37
C LYS A 27 -9.48 15.02 2.86
N ILE A 28 -9.02 14.00 3.59
CA ILE A 28 -8.68 14.10 5.02
C ILE A 28 -7.32 14.80 5.20
N THR A 29 -6.29 14.37 4.48
CA THR A 29 -4.91 14.83 4.69
C THR A 29 -4.62 16.21 4.11
N ARG A 30 -5.30 16.58 3.02
CA ARG A 30 -5.19 17.91 2.39
C ARG A 30 -6.39 18.82 2.69
N GLY A 31 -7.41 18.29 3.36
CA GLY A 31 -8.55 19.07 3.83
C GLY A 31 -8.10 20.22 4.73
N LYS A 32 -8.68 21.40 4.52
CA LYS A 32 -8.54 22.54 5.43
C LYS A 32 -9.70 22.48 6.42
N TYR A 33 -9.40 22.41 7.71
CA TYR A 33 -10.40 22.33 8.77
C TYR A 33 -10.51 23.70 9.45
N PRO A 34 -11.53 24.51 9.10
CA PRO A 34 -11.66 25.86 9.64
C PRO A 34 -12.13 25.82 11.09
N TYR A 35 -11.44 26.52 11.99
CA TYR A 35 -11.83 26.71 13.38
C TYR A 35 -11.84 28.19 13.75
N GLU A 36 -12.77 28.58 14.63
CA GLU A 36 -12.88 29.94 15.13
C GLU A 36 -11.98 30.12 16.37
N LEU A 37 -11.09 31.11 16.30
CA LEU A 37 -10.30 31.60 17.43
C LEU A 37 -10.79 32.98 17.83
N THR A 38 -11.09 33.17 19.11
CA THR A 38 -11.28 34.51 19.68
C THR A 38 -9.93 35.02 20.17
N LYS A 39 -9.38 36.05 19.53
CA LYS A 39 -8.17 36.74 20.01
C LYS A 39 -8.45 37.50 21.30
N GLU A 40 -7.41 37.86 22.05
CA GLU A 40 -7.52 38.66 23.29
C GLU A 40 -8.25 40.00 23.07
N ASP A 41 -8.22 40.55 21.84
CA ASP A 41 -8.95 41.75 21.44
C ASP A 41 -10.45 41.52 21.14
N GLY A 42 -11.00 40.32 21.40
CA GLY A 42 -12.39 39.97 21.12
C GLY A 42 -12.73 39.74 19.65
N THR A 43 -11.76 39.86 18.74
CA THR A 43 -11.93 39.58 17.31
C THR A 43 -11.93 38.08 17.04
N LYS A 44 -12.95 37.60 16.34
CA LYS A 44 -13.04 36.22 15.85
C LYS A 44 -12.25 36.08 14.55
N VAL A 45 -11.22 35.23 14.54
CA VAL A 45 -10.42 34.90 13.37
C VAL A 45 -10.64 33.44 13.02
N VAL A 46 -10.93 33.17 11.74
CA VAL A 46 -11.07 31.79 11.23
C VAL A 46 -9.71 31.33 10.73
N GLU A 47 -9.10 30.39 11.45
CA GLU A 47 -7.87 29.72 11.02
C GLU A 47 -8.17 28.34 10.45
N ASN A 48 -7.25 27.81 9.64
CA ASN A 48 -7.38 26.47 9.05
C ASN A 48 -6.35 25.53 9.64
N GLU A 49 -6.80 24.51 10.35
CA GLU A 49 -5.96 23.43 10.84
C GLU A 49 -5.85 22.31 9.77
N LYS A 50 -4.74 21.56 9.79
CA LYS A 50 -4.50 20.41 8.90
C LYS A 50 -4.47 19.12 9.70
N TYR A 51 -4.90 18.03 9.08
CA TYR A 51 -4.82 16.72 9.71
C TYR A 51 -3.38 16.18 9.73
N THR A 52 -2.79 16.04 10.92
CA THR A 52 -1.41 15.53 11.09
C THR A 52 -1.32 14.22 11.86
N TYR A 53 -2.46 13.61 12.21
CA TYR A 53 -2.56 12.45 13.12
C TYR A 53 -2.47 11.11 12.38
N ALA A 54 -1.29 10.79 11.84
CA ALA A 54 -1.10 9.62 10.99
C ALA A 54 -1.25 8.28 11.75
N VAL A 55 -0.82 8.20 13.00
CA VAL A 55 -0.92 6.95 13.80
C VAL A 55 -2.37 6.63 14.10
N THR A 56 -3.15 7.65 14.46
CA THR A 56 -4.59 7.55 14.73
C THR A 56 -5.35 7.11 13.49
N LEU A 57 -5.05 7.70 12.34
CA LEU A 57 -5.65 7.35 11.05
C LEU A 57 -5.45 5.87 10.71
N VAL A 58 -4.23 5.35 10.89
CA VAL A 58 -3.92 3.94 10.59
C VAL A 58 -4.55 3.02 11.63
N LEU A 59 -4.57 3.41 12.90
CA LEU A 59 -5.21 2.64 13.98
C LEU A 59 -6.70 2.44 13.71
N VAL A 60 -7.43 3.50 13.34
CA VAL A 60 -8.86 3.42 12.99
C VAL A 60 -9.08 2.48 11.81
N GLN A 61 -8.21 2.54 10.78
CA GLN A 61 -8.27 1.60 9.66
C GLN A 61 -8.06 0.16 10.13
N CYS A 62 -7.03 -0.13 10.92
CA CYS A 62 -6.75 -1.48 11.40
C CYS A 62 -7.89 -2.05 12.25
N ILE A 63 -8.51 -1.24 13.12
CA ILE A 63 -9.69 -1.64 13.90
C ILE A 63 -10.85 -2.01 12.96
N LEU A 64 -11.19 -1.14 12.01
CA LEU A 64 -12.30 -1.39 11.09
C LEU A 64 -12.04 -2.58 10.16
N ASN A 65 -10.80 -2.74 9.68
CA ASN A 65 -10.38 -3.90 8.92
C ASN A 65 -10.56 -5.19 9.74
N TYR A 66 -10.14 -5.20 11.00
CA TYR A 66 -10.32 -6.35 11.89
C TYR A 66 -11.80 -6.68 12.11
N LEU A 67 -12.64 -5.68 12.39
CA LEU A 67 -14.07 -5.87 12.61
C LEU A 67 -14.77 -6.42 11.37
N ILE A 68 -14.50 -5.85 10.20
CA ILE A 68 -15.07 -6.31 8.93
C ILE A 68 -14.59 -7.71 8.58
N ALA A 69 -13.31 -8.02 8.81
CA ALA A 69 -12.78 -9.37 8.60
C ALA A 69 -13.45 -10.38 9.55
N LYS A 70 -13.67 -10.02 10.82
CA LYS A 70 -14.39 -10.85 11.79
C LYS A 70 -15.84 -11.08 11.37
N ILE A 71 -16.54 -10.04 10.90
CA ILE A 71 -17.91 -10.17 10.36
C ILE A 71 -17.89 -11.11 9.14
N ALA A 72 -16.98 -10.90 8.19
CA ALA A 72 -16.84 -11.75 7.02
C ALA A 72 -16.53 -13.21 7.39
N ALA A 73 -15.70 -13.45 8.41
CA ALA A 73 -15.39 -14.78 8.92
C ALA A 73 -16.60 -15.47 9.57
N THR A 74 -17.53 -14.72 10.17
CA THR A 74 -18.79 -15.28 10.68
C THR A 74 -19.80 -15.58 9.57
N MET A 75 -19.78 -14.81 8.48
CA MET A 75 -20.72 -14.98 7.37
C MET A 75 -20.31 -16.10 6.40
N TRP A 76 -19.01 -16.32 6.23
CA TRP A 76 -18.48 -17.40 5.39
C TRP A 76 -17.71 -18.41 6.25
N PRO A 77 -18.05 -19.72 6.21
CA PRO A 77 -17.32 -20.73 6.95
C PRO A 77 -15.86 -20.75 6.50
N GLN A 78 -14.96 -20.60 7.47
CA GLN A 78 -13.52 -20.68 7.27
C GLN A 78 -13.03 -22.05 7.74
N GLY A 79 -12.01 -22.60 7.08
CA GLY A 79 -11.32 -23.80 7.58
C GLY A 79 -10.53 -23.51 8.86
N GLU A 80 -9.97 -24.51 9.51
CA GLU A 80 -9.08 -24.29 10.65
C GLU A 80 -7.77 -23.62 10.20
N ASP A 81 -7.42 -22.49 10.83
CA ASP A 81 -6.12 -21.85 10.62
C ASP A 81 -5.09 -22.43 11.61
N THR A 82 -4.14 -23.21 11.10
CA THR A 82 -3.03 -23.80 11.87
C THR A 82 -1.76 -22.94 11.85
N THR A 83 -1.82 -21.72 11.31
CA THR A 83 -0.66 -20.83 11.19
C THR A 83 -0.12 -20.43 12.57
N ARG A 84 1.20 -20.47 12.73
CA ARG A 84 1.87 -19.97 13.92
C ARG A 84 1.66 -18.45 14.06
N THR A 85 1.16 -18.02 15.21
CA THR A 85 0.90 -16.61 15.53
C THR A 85 2.13 -15.71 15.39
N LEU A 86 3.34 -16.25 15.60
CA LEU A 86 4.61 -15.52 15.44
C LEU A 86 4.82 -14.99 14.01
N TYR A 87 4.38 -15.72 12.98
CA TYR A 87 4.48 -15.23 11.60
C TYR A 87 3.57 -14.02 11.36
N TYR A 88 2.34 -14.05 11.89
CA TYR A 88 1.44 -12.89 11.79
C TYR A 88 1.93 -11.70 12.61
N ALA A 89 2.49 -11.92 13.80
CA ALA A 89 3.09 -10.87 14.62
C ALA A 89 4.29 -10.22 13.91
N SER A 90 5.23 -11.01 13.40
CA SER A 90 6.40 -10.50 12.66
C SER A 90 6.01 -9.79 11.36
N MET A 91 5.02 -10.31 10.62
CA MET A 91 4.47 -9.63 9.43
C MET A 91 3.89 -8.26 9.78
N SER A 92 3.09 -8.19 10.85
CA SER A 92 2.44 -6.94 11.28
C SER A 92 3.45 -5.92 11.80
N PHE A 93 4.46 -6.37 12.55
CA PHE A 93 5.56 -5.53 13.00
C PHE A 93 6.36 -4.96 11.81
N THR A 94 6.73 -5.82 10.86
CA THR A 94 7.46 -5.43 9.64
C THR A 94 6.65 -4.44 8.81
N TYR A 95 5.32 -4.62 8.72
CA TYR A 95 4.42 -3.67 8.06
C TYR A 95 4.46 -2.29 8.70
N LEU A 96 4.35 -2.20 10.02
CA LEU A 96 4.42 -0.91 10.72
C LEU A 96 5.78 -0.24 10.55
N LEU A 97 6.86 -1.01 10.65
CA LEU A 97 8.21 -0.49 10.43
C LEU A 97 8.38 0.01 8.99
N ALA A 98 7.88 -0.73 7.98
CA ALA A 98 7.91 -0.30 6.59
C ALA A 98 7.16 1.01 6.37
N MET A 99 6.02 1.17 7.04
CA MET A 99 5.22 2.40 7.01
C MET A 99 5.97 3.57 7.65
N ILE A 100 6.57 3.38 8.82
CA ILE A 100 7.35 4.42 9.52
C ILE A 100 8.53 4.86 8.67
N CYS A 101 9.34 3.92 8.16
CA CYS A 101 10.47 4.25 7.29
C CYS A 101 10.02 4.98 6.03
N SER A 102 8.90 4.55 5.42
CA SER A 102 8.35 5.22 4.25
C SER A 102 7.94 6.65 4.58
N ASN A 103 7.19 6.87 5.65
CA ASN A 103 6.69 8.19 6.02
C ASN A 103 7.81 9.13 6.47
N MET A 104 8.80 8.63 7.21
CA MET A 104 10.00 9.40 7.57
C MET A 104 10.78 9.84 6.33
N ALA A 105 10.87 9.02 5.30
CA ALA A 105 11.56 9.39 4.05
C ALA A 105 11.00 10.67 3.40
N LEU A 106 9.72 11.01 3.62
CA LEU A 106 9.11 12.23 3.09
C LEU A 106 9.70 13.52 3.65
N GLN A 107 10.44 13.46 4.77
CA GLN A 107 11.14 14.62 5.31
C GLN A 107 12.37 15.01 4.46
N TRP A 108 12.96 14.04 3.76
CA TRP A 108 14.16 14.24 2.93
C TRP A 108 13.90 14.11 1.43
N VAL A 109 12.84 13.39 1.04
CA VAL A 109 12.56 13.04 -0.35
C VAL A 109 11.16 13.51 -0.73
N PRO A 110 10.99 14.25 -1.85
CA PRO A 110 9.69 14.67 -2.33
C PRO A 110 8.75 13.48 -2.59
N TYR A 111 7.45 13.66 -2.35
CA TYR A 111 6.42 12.64 -2.57
C TYR A 111 6.51 11.95 -3.95
N PRO A 112 6.72 12.64 -5.08
CA PRO A 112 6.86 11.98 -6.39
C PRO A 112 8.03 10.98 -6.45
N THR A 113 9.18 11.33 -5.85
CA THR A 113 10.35 10.45 -5.80
C THR A 113 10.09 9.22 -4.93
N GLN A 114 9.37 9.39 -3.82
CA GLN A 114 8.93 8.27 -2.98
C GLN A 114 7.99 7.31 -3.73
N VAL A 115 7.06 7.84 -4.53
CA VAL A 115 6.13 7.03 -5.35
C VAL A 115 6.89 6.22 -6.40
N ILE A 116 7.91 6.82 -7.04
CA ILE A 116 8.80 6.12 -7.99
C ILE A 116 9.52 4.97 -7.27
N GLY A 117 10.19 5.27 -6.14
CA GLY A 117 10.91 4.26 -5.36
C GLY A 117 10.00 3.12 -4.91
N LYS A 118 8.83 3.43 -4.36
CA LYS A 118 7.84 2.42 -3.93
C LYS A 118 7.25 1.61 -5.08
N SER A 119 7.39 2.04 -6.33
CA SER A 119 6.98 1.25 -7.49
C SER A 119 7.95 0.11 -7.80
N ALA A 120 9.14 0.11 -7.21
CA ALA A 120 10.09 -1.00 -7.31
C ALA A 120 9.81 -2.17 -6.34
N LYS A 121 8.75 -2.08 -5.51
CA LYS A 121 8.33 -3.12 -4.55
C LYS A 121 8.30 -4.56 -5.09
N PRO A 122 7.89 -4.84 -6.34
CA PRO A 122 7.90 -6.21 -6.85
C PRO A 122 9.28 -6.90 -6.82
N ILE A 123 10.37 -6.15 -6.95
CA ILE A 123 11.74 -6.71 -6.99
C ILE A 123 12.13 -7.29 -5.62
N PRO A 124 12.11 -6.52 -4.50
CA PRO A 124 12.38 -7.08 -3.17
C PRO A 124 11.42 -8.18 -2.76
N VAL A 125 10.13 -8.07 -3.09
CA VAL A 125 9.14 -9.13 -2.82
C VAL A 125 9.52 -10.43 -3.52
N MET A 126 10.00 -10.35 -4.76
CA MET A 126 10.47 -11.53 -5.48
C MET A 126 11.75 -12.12 -4.87
N ILE A 127 12.77 -11.28 -4.61
CA ILE A 127 14.07 -11.73 -4.07
C ILE A 127 13.87 -12.38 -2.69
N LEU A 128 13.16 -11.72 -1.78
CA LEU A 128 12.93 -12.24 -0.43
C LEU A 128 11.94 -13.40 -0.44
N GLY A 129 10.99 -13.45 -1.38
CA GLY A 129 10.15 -14.62 -1.60
C GLY A 129 10.96 -15.88 -1.96
N VAL A 130 12.08 -15.73 -2.68
CA VAL A 130 12.99 -16.84 -2.99
C VAL A 130 13.86 -17.20 -1.79
N LEU A 131 14.54 -16.21 -1.20
CA LEU A 131 15.51 -16.42 -0.13
C LEU A 131 14.86 -16.89 1.18
N ILE A 132 13.79 -16.21 1.59
CA ILE A 132 13.13 -16.43 2.87
C ILE A 132 11.82 -17.21 2.66
N GLY A 133 11.07 -16.96 1.59
CA GLY A 133 9.79 -17.60 1.31
C GLY A 133 9.86 -19.03 0.73
N ASN A 134 11.07 -19.54 0.42
CA ASN A 134 11.29 -20.82 -0.27
C ASN A 134 10.47 -20.98 -1.57
N LYS A 135 10.18 -19.88 -2.27
CA LYS A 135 9.54 -19.91 -3.59
C LYS A 135 10.58 -20.01 -4.69
N SER A 136 10.26 -20.76 -5.74
CA SER A 136 11.02 -20.76 -6.98
C SER A 136 10.17 -20.15 -8.09
N TYR A 137 10.73 -19.15 -8.77
CA TYR A 137 10.12 -18.52 -9.93
C TYR A 137 10.86 -18.96 -11.20
N THR A 138 10.14 -19.06 -12.32
CA THR A 138 10.78 -19.31 -13.63
C THR A 138 11.55 -18.07 -14.07
N VAL A 139 12.70 -18.24 -14.75
CA VAL A 139 13.53 -17.13 -15.28
C VAL A 139 12.70 -16.10 -16.05
N LYS A 140 11.73 -16.54 -16.86
CA LYS A 140 10.79 -15.66 -17.58
C LYS A 140 10.06 -14.68 -16.66
N LYS A 141 9.64 -15.14 -15.47
CA LYS A 141 8.94 -14.32 -14.48
C LYS A 141 9.81 -13.20 -13.93
N TYR A 142 11.11 -13.46 -13.71
CA TYR A 142 12.07 -12.41 -13.32
C TYR A 142 12.19 -11.34 -14.39
N ILE A 143 12.32 -11.75 -15.66
CA ILE A 143 12.41 -10.83 -16.79
C ILE A 143 11.16 -9.95 -16.86
N PHE A 144 9.96 -10.54 -16.76
CA PHE A 144 8.72 -9.75 -16.83
C PHE A 144 8.57 -8.79 -15.66
N VAL A 145 8.86 -9.21 -14.43
CA VAL A 145 8.78 -8.32 -13.25
C VAL A 145 9.80 -7.20 -13.34
N PHE A 146 11.02 -7.50 -13.78
CA PHE A 146 12.03 -6.48 -14.02
C PHE A 146 11.58 -5.48 -15.11
N MET A 147 11.05 -5.95 -16.23
CA MET A 147 10.52 -5.09 -17.30
C MET A 147 9.37 -4.20 -16.80
N ILE A 148 8.44 -4.74 -16.00
CA ILE A 148 7.34 -3.96 -15.41
C ILE A 148 7.90 -2.84 -14.55
N VAL A 149 8.80 -3.15 -13.61
CA VAL A 149 9.36 -2.14 -12.71
C VAL A 149 10.19 -1.12 -13.49
N PHE A 150 11.03 -1.56 -14.41
CA PHE A 150 11.84 -0.68 -15.25
C PHE A 150 10.97 0.28 -16.08
N GLY A 151 9.94 -0.23 -16.74
CA GLY A 151 9.02 0.58 -17.54
C GLY A 151 8.26 1.62 -16.69
N ILE A 152 7.83 1.26 -15.48
CA ILE A 152 7.13 2.18 -14.56
C ILE A 152 8.08 3.27 -14.05
N VAL A 153 9.31 2.90 -13.67
CA VAL A 153 10.32 3.89 -13.25
C VAL A 153 10.63 4.84 -14.41
N LEU A 154 10.84 4.31 -15.60
CA LEU A 154 11.12 5.09 -16.81
C LEU A 154 9.97 6.06 -17.16
N PHE A 155 8.71 5.63 -16.95
CA PHE A 155 7.52 6.45 -17.14
C PHE A 155 7.36 7.55 -16.07
N MET A 156 7.59 7.21 -14.80
CA MET A 156 7.38 8.14 -13.69
C MET A 156 8.56 9.08 -13.45
N LEU A 157 9.75 8.79 -14.00
CA LEU A 157 10.89 9.69 -13.99
C LEU A 157 10.49 11.02 -14.65
N LYS A 158 10.51 12.10 -13.85
CA LYS A 158 10.38 13.47 -14.36
C LYS A 158 11.71 13.93 -14.92
N ASP A 159 11.66 14.67 -16.01
CA ASP A 159 12.82 15.43 -16.47
C ASP A 159 13.15 16.47 -15.40
N LYS A 160 14.34 16.36 -14.81
CA LYS A 160 14.88 17.43 -13.98
C LYS A 160 15.06 18.63 -14.92
N VAL A 161 14.12 19.59 -14.88
CA VAL A 161 14.40 20.94 -15.35
C VAL A 161 15.65 21.37 -14.59
N LYS A 162 16.71 21.72 -15.32
CA LYS A 162 18.04 22.07 -14.80
C LYS A 162 17.91 22.98 -13.57
N ALA A 163 17.89 22.38 -12.39
CA ALA A 163 18.17 23.04 -11.13
C ALA A 163 19.59 22.61 -10.78
N GLN A 164 20.41 23.63 -10.52
CA GLN A 164 21.84 23.51 -10.26
C GLN A 164 22.16 22.36 -9.32
N SER A 165 23.28 21.71 -9.62
CA SER A 165 24.04 20.85 -8.73
C SER A 165 24.18 21.50 -7.34
N GLU A 166 23.34 21.07 -6.40
CA GLU A 166 23.68 21.11 -4.98
C GLU A 166 24.13 19.71 -4.59
N GLU A 167 25.44 19.56 -4.41
CA GLU A 167 26.02 18.50 -3.59
C GLU A 167 25.55 18.71 -2.14
N ALA A 168 24.43 18.08 -1.75
CA ALA A 168 23.96 18.11 -0.37
C ALA A 168 23.23 16.80 0.02
N SER A 169 23.98 15.89 0.67
CA SER A 169 23.53 14.69 1.40
C SER A 169 22.46 13.80 0.75
N THR A 170 22.74 13.25 -0.43
CA THR A 170 22.04 12.03 -0.87
C THR A 170 22.36 10.90 0.12
N GLY A 171 21.36 10.42 0.84
CA GLY A 171 21.56 9.22 1.66
C GLY A 171 20.35 8.83 2.47
N MET A 172 19.96 9.64 3.46
CA MET A 172 19.03 9.18 4.49
C MET A 172 17.64 8.84 3.95
N GLY A 173 17.02 9.73 3.17
CA GLY A 173 15.68 9.49 2.62
C GLY A 173 15.62 8.37 1.58
N GLU A 174 16.63 8.27 0.71
CA GLU A 174 16.73 7.18 -0.27
C GLU A 174 16.98 5.83 0.42
N LEU A 175 17.87 5.80 1.41
CA LEU A 175 18.13 4.63 2.25
C LEU A 175 16.87 4.20 3.00
N LEU A 176 16.08 5.13 3.55
CA LEU A 176 14.80 4.82 4.20
C LEU A 176 13.78 4.24 3.21
N ILE A 177 13.75 4.72 1.95
CA ILE A 177 12.91 4.11 0.90
C ILE A 177 13.37 2.68 0.63
N VAL A 178 14.67 2.45 0.44
CA VAL A 178 15.23 1.10 0.21
C VAL A 178 14.92 0.17 1.40
N LEU A 179 15.13 0.63 2.63
CA LEU A 179 14.79 -0.12 3.84
C LEU A 179 13.30 -0.45 3.88
N SER A 180 12.43 0.52 3.59
CA SER A 180 10.99 0.30 3.55
C SER A 180 10.58 -0.73 2.49
N LEU A 181 11.30 -0.79 1.37
CA LEU A 181 11.08 -1.74 0.28
C LEU A 181 11.54 -3.16 0.65
N ILE A 182 12.66 -3.28 1.38
CA ILE A 182 13.14 -4.55 1.93
C ILE A 182 12.13 -5.08 2.95
N LEU A 183 11.63 -4.23 3.85
CA LEU A 183 10.58 -4.59 4.81
C LEU A 183 9.29 -5.00 4.10
N ASP A 184 8.87 -4.24 3.07
CA ASP A 184 7.75 -4.62 2.19
C ASP A 184 7.96 -6.01 1.54
N GLY A 185 9.19 -6.33 1.13
CA GLY A 185 9.55 -7.63 0.58
C GLY A 185 9.54 -8.75 1.63
N LEU A 186 9.95 -8.46 2.86
CA LEU A 186 9.92 -9.38 3.99
C LEU A 186 8.48 -9.75 4.38
N ILE A 187 7.56 -8.78 4.35
CA ILE A 187 6.11 -9.03 4.49
C ILE A 187 5.67 -10.07 3.45
N GLY A 188 6.06 -9.87 2.18
CA GLY A 188 5.77 -10.82 1.11
C GLY A 188 6.36 -12.20 1.39
N ALA A 189 7.61 -12.29 1.80
CA ALA A 189 8.24 -13.57 2.11
C ALA A 189 7.53 -14.33 3.26
N ILE A 190 7.13 -13.61 4.32
CA ILE A 190 6.37 -14.17 5.43
C ILE A 190 4.98 -14.63 4.96
N GLN A 191 4.31 -13.85 4.12
CA GLN A 191 3.03 -14.24 3.51
C GLN A 191 3.16 -15.52 2.67
N ASP A 192 4.25 -15.67 1.91
CA ASP A 192 4.52 -16.89 1.14
C ASP A 192 4.78 -18.11 2.04
N ARG A 193 5.45 -17.92 3.19
CA ARG A 193 5.62 -18.98 4.21
C ARG A 193 4.31 -19.40 4.84
N ILE A 194 3.51 -18.44 5.30
CA ILE A 194 2.17 -18.68 5.86
C ILE A 194 1.32 -19.48 4.85
N ARG A 195 1.31 -19.03 3.59
CA ARG A 195 0.57 -19.71 2.52
C ARG A 195 1.11 -21.11 2.21
N ALA A 196 2.40 -21.36 2.41
CA ALA A 196 3.00 -22.68 2.18
C ALA A 196 2.70 -23.67 3.32
N GLU A 197 2.67 -23.21 4.58
CA GLU A 197 2.50 -24.05 5.77
C GLU A 197 1.04 -24.38 6.06
N SER A 198 0.16 -23.38 6.06
CA SER A 198 -1.21 -23.50 6.58
C SER A 198 -2.31 -23.15 5.57
N LYS A 199 -1.95 -22.54 4.42
CA LYS A 199 -2.90 -22.10 3.37
C LYS A 199 -4.15 -21.39 3.92
N PRO A 200 -4.00 -20.41 4.83
CA PRO A 200 -5.14 -19.74 5.43
C PRO A 200 -5.93 -18.96 4.38
N THR A 201 -7.21 -18.75 4.65
CA THR A 201 -8.04 -17.93 3.77
C THR A 201 -7.63 -16.46 3.86
N GLY A 202 -7.93 -15.67 2.83
CA GLY A 202 -7.65 -14.22 2.85
C GLY A 202 -8.31 -13.51 4.03
N ILE A 203 -9.51 -13.93 4.42
CA ILE A 203 -10.25 -13.34 5.55
C ILE A 203 -9.52 -13.60 6.87
N GLN A 204 -9.02 -14.83 7.09
CA GLN A 204 -8.24 -15.17 8.29
C GLN A 204 -6.93 -14.39 8.36
N MET A 205 -6.18 -14.34 7.25
CA MET A 205 -4.95 -13.56 7.18
C MET A 205 -5.19 -12.08 7.50
N MET A 206 -6.27 -11.50 6.96
CA MET A 206 -6.65 -10.11 7.22
C MET A 206 -7.02 -9.89 8.70
N GLN A 207 -7.80 -10.79 9.29
CA GLN A 207 -8.24 -10.68 10.69
C GLN A 207 -7.04 -10.71 11.64
N VAL A 208 -6.18 -11.74 11.54
CA VAL A 208 -5.07 -11.91 12.48
C VAL A 208 -4.01 -10.82 12.29
N ALA A 209 -3.71 -10.43 11.05
CA ALA A 209 -2.78 -9.34 10.76
C ALA A 209 -3.24 -7.98 11.32
N ASN A 210 -4.52 -7.64 11.12
CA ASN A 210 -5.04 -6.37 11.63
C ASN A 210 -5.22 -6.39 13.15
N ALA A 211 -5.45 -7.55 13.77
CA ALA A 211 -5.45 -7.69 15.23
C ALA A 211 -4.07 -7.36 15.82
N TRP A 212 -3.00 -7.98 15.30
CA TRP A 212 -1.63 -7.68 15.74
C TRP A 212 -1.21 -6.24 15.42
N SER A 213 -1.56 -5.73 14.23
CA SER A 213 -1.27 -4.34 13.85
C SER A 213 -1.97 -3.35 14.79
N THR A 214 -3.21 -3.63 15.20
CA THR A 214 -3.95 -2.83 16.17
C THR A 214 -3.28 -2.82 17.53
N LEU A 215 -2.80 -3.97 18.01
CA LEU A 215 -2.07 -4.06 19.29
C LEU A 215 -0.80 -3.21 19.27
N PHE A 216 0.01 -3.32 18.21
CA PHE A 216 1.24 -2.54 18.09
C PHE A 216 0.96 -1.04 17.93
N LEU A 217 -0.06 -0.65 17.15
CA LEU A 217 -0.46 0.75 17.00
C LEU A 217 -1.08 1.33 18.27
N ALA A 218 -1.77 0.52 19.09
CA ALA A 218 -2.26 0.95 20.39
C ALA A 218 -1.11 1.30 21.35
N VAL A 219 0.00 0.57 21.30
CA VAL A 219 1.21 0.95 22.04
C VAL A 219 1.81 2.23 21.45
N ALA A 220 1.92 2.32 20.12
CA ALA A 220 2.51 3.49 19.45
C ALA A 220 1.72 4.79 19.70
N ILE A 221 0.38 4.74 19.73
CA ILE A 221 -0.46 5.93 19.96
C ILE A 221 -0.35 6.42 21.41
N VAL A 222 -0.21 5.51 22.37
CA VAL A 222 -0.01 5.85 23.79
C VAL A 222 1.35 6.52 23.97
N ILE A 223 2.41 5.96 23.39
CA ILE A 223 3.78 6.52 23.47
C ILE A 223 3.87 7.89 22.80
N SER A 224 3.23 8.08 21.65
CA SER A 224 3.26 9.35 20.91
C SER A 224 2.38 10.44 21.53
N GLY A 225 1.42 10.09 22.38
CA GLY A 225 0.42 11.04 22.91
C GLY A 225 -0.50 11.63 21.85
N GLU A 226 -0.52 11.06 20.64
CA GLU A 226 -1.27 11.59 19.49
C GLU A 226 -2.79 11.56 19.75
N TYR A 227 -3.27 10.61 20.55
CA TYR A 227 -4.69 10.42 20.85
C TYR A 227 -5.32 11.63 21.54
N LEU A 228 -4.60 12.31 22.45
CA LEU A 228 -5.13 13.49 23.15
C LEU A 228 -5.31 14.66 22.18
N LYS A 229 -4.29 14.93 21.37
CA LYS A 229 -4.34 15.98 20.35
C LYS A 229 -5.42 15.71 19.32
N PHE A 230 -5.58 14.45 18.91
CA PHE A 230 -6.66 14.06 18.01
C PHE A 230 -8.04 14.20 18.67
N TYR A 231 -8.18 13.91 19.97
CA TYR A 231 -9.45 14.08 20.68
C TYR A 231 -9.92 15.54 20.67
N GLU A 232 -9.02 16.48 20.97
CA GLU A 232 -9.30 17.92 20.88
C GLU A 232 -9.65 18.33 19.45
N PHE A 233 -8.87 17.88 18.47
CA PHE A 233 -9.13 18.13 17.06
C PHE A 233 -10.49 17.60 16.60
N ALA A 234 -10.85 16.37 16.99
CA ALA A 234 -12.13 15.75 16.65
C ALA A 234 -13.30 16.44 17.35
N GLY A 235 -13.09 16.98 18.55
CA GLY A 235 -14.06 17.84 19.24
C GLY A 235 -14.33 19.14 18.48
N ARG A 236 -13.28 19.78 17.93
CA ARG A 236 -13.40 20.97 17.07
C ARG A 236 -13.99 20.65 15.69
N HIS A 237 -13.71 19.47 15.15
CA HIS A 237 -14.10 19.08 13.80
C HIS A 237 -14.77 17.69 13.75
N PRO A 238 -16.03 17.55 14.21
CA PRO A 238 -16.71 16.25 14.25
C PRO A 238 -16.81 15.54 12.88
N SER A 239 -16.81 16.30 11.79
CA SER A 239 -16.84 15.77 10.42
C SER A 239 -15.61 14.91 10.10
N VAL A 240 -14.48 15.07 10.81
CA VAL A 240 -13.29 14.23 10.61
C VAL A 240 -13.58 12.77 10.94
N VAL A 241 -14.41 12.50 11.95
CA VAL A 241 -14.75 11.13 12.39
C VAL A 241 -15.50 10.40 11.29
N TYR A 242 -16.47 11.05 10.65
CA TYR A 242 -17.20 10.47 9.51
C TYR A 242 -16.26 10.13 8.35
N ASN A 243 -15.35 11.04 8.00
CA ASN A 243 -14.39 10.80 6.94
C ASN A 243 -13.43 9.65 7.30
N LEU A 244 -12.98 9.54 8.55
CA LEU A 244 -12.12 8.44 9.02
C LEU A 244 -12.84 7.09 8.99
N LEU A 245 -14.11 7.03 9.38
CA LEU A 245 -14.93 5.82 9.27
C LEU A 245 -15.10 5.39 7.81
N MET A 246 -15.43 6.34 6.93
CA MET A 246 -15.56 6.09 5.49
C MET A 246 -14.23 5.59 4.88
N LEU A 247 -13.12 6.19 5.29
CA LEU A 247 -11.77 5.77 4.89
C LEU A 247 -11.48 4.33 5.36
N GLY A 248 -11.81 4.00 6.60
CA GLY A 248 -11.60 2.68 7.17
C GLY A 248 -12.47 1.59 6.52
N ILE A 249 -13.74 1.87 6.24
CA ILE A 249 -14.62 0.95 5.50
C ILE A 249 -14.07 0.69 4.09
N THR A 250 -13.67 1.75 3.39
CA THR A 250 -13.09 1.64 2.05
C THR A 250 -11.78 0.84 2.07
N SER A 251 -10.92 1.09 3.08
CA SER A 251 -9.71 0.30 3.34
C SER A 251 -10.05 -1.17 3.51
N ALA A 252 -11.04 -1.49 4.35
CA ALA A 252 -11.41 -2.87 4.67
C ALA A 252 -11.89 -3.63 3.44
N VAL A 253 -12.73 -3.01 2.61
CA VAL A 253 -13.14 -3.61 1.32
C VAL A 253 -11.93 -3.87 0.42
N GLY A 254 -11.03 -2.90 0.30
CA GLY A 254 -9.79 -3.08 -0.47
C GLY A 254 -8.89 -4.19 0.10
N GLN A 255 -8.80 -4.32 1.41
CA GLN A 255 -8.01 -5.36 2.08
C GLN A 255 -8.61 -6.76 1.93
N LEU A 256 -9.94 -6.91 1.89
CA LEU A 256 -10.57 -8.20 1.61
C LEU A 256 -10.11 -8.76 0.26
N PHE A 257 -10.10 -7.92 -0.79
CA PHE A 257 -9.59 -8.33 -2.10
C PHE A 257 -8.07 -8.56 -2.09
N LEU A 258 -7.33 -7.71 -1.38
CA LEU A 258 -5.87 -7.82 -1.29
C LEU A 258 -5.45 -9.14 -0.64
N TYR A 259 -5.94 -9.44 0.56
CA TYR A 259 -5.58 -10.67 1.28
C TYR A 259 -6.13 -11.92 0.59
N SER A 260 -7.31 -11.84 -0.06
CA SER A 260 -7.80 -12.94 -0.90
C SER A 260 -6.88 -13.20 -2.09
N MET A 261 -6.36 -12.15 -2.73
CA MET A 261 -5.35 -12.28 -3.78
C MET A 261 -4.01 -12.82 -3.25
N VAL A 262 -3.57 -12.42 -2.05
CA VAL A 262 -2.37 -12.99 -1.41
C VAL A 262 -2.56 -14.50 -1.18
N SER A 263 -3.67 -14.90 -0.59
CA SER A 263 -3.96 -16.30 -0.27
C SER A 263 -4.02 -17.18 -1.54
N GLU A 264 -4.70 -16.71 -2.60
CA GLU A 264 -4.85 -17.51 -3.83
C GLU A 264 -3.62 -17.44 -4.76
N PHE A 265 -3.12 -16.23 -5.05
CA PHE A 265 -2.11 -16.00 -6.10
C PHE A 265 -0.72 -15.67 -5.56
N GLY A 266 -0.63 -15.28 -4.28
CA GLY A 266 0.62 -14.95 -3.62
C GLY A 266 0.96 -13.45 -3.60
N PRO A 267 1.91 -13.07 -2.74
CA PRO A 267 2.27 -11.68 -2.47
C PRO A 267 2.97 -11.00 -3.66
N LEU A 268 3.74 -11.74 -4.47
CA LEU A 268 4.36 -11.20 -5.68
C LEU A 268 3.31 -10.68 -6.67
N VAL A 269 2.24 -11.45 -6.89
CA VAL A 269 1.16 -11.07 -7.79
C VAL A 269 0.46 -9.80 -7.29
N VAL A 270 0.18 -9.72 -5.99
CA VAL A 270 -0.39 -8.53 -5.35
C VAL A 270 0.53 -7.31 -5.52
N SER A 271 1.84 -7.48 -5.36
CA SER A 271 2.80 -6.40 -5.56
C SER A 271 2.79 -5.90 -7.01
N VAL A 272 2.72 -6.79 -8.00
CA VAL A 272 2.62 -6.41 -9.41
C VAL A 272 1.31 -5.69 -9.69
N VAL A 273 0.16 -6.21 -9.23
CA VAL A 273 -1.17 -5.60 -9.44
C VAL A 273 -1.25 -4.21 -8.81
N THR A 274 -0.81 -4.04 -7.57
CA THR A 274 -0.84 -2.75 -6.88
C THR A 274 0.11 -1.72 -7.50
N THR A 275 1.27 -2.15 -7.99
CA THR A 275 2.22 -1.28 -8.71
C THR A 275 1.65 -0.87 -10.08
N THR A 276 1.07 -1.82 -10.80
CA THR A 276 0.39 -1.57 -12.08
C THR A 276 -0.77 -0.61 -11.92
N ARG A 277 -1.55 -0.72 -10.83
CA ARG A 277 -2.59 0.27 -10.48
C ARG A 277 -2.02 1.68 -10.40
N LYS A 278 -0.93 1.88 -9.64
CA LYS A 278 -0.28 3.20 -9.51
C LYS A 278 0.14 3.75 -10.88
N PHE A 279 0.71 2.91 -11.74
CA PHE A 279 1.06 3.29 -13.11
C PHE A 279 -0.17 3.76 -13.89
N PHE A 280 -1.27 2.99 -13.90
CA PHE A 280 -2.50 3.38 -14.59
C PHE A 280 -3.12 4.66 -14.03
N THR A 281 -3.07 4.87 -12.71
CA THR A 281 -3.55 6.13 -12.10
C THR A 281 -2.75 7.33 -12.61
N VAL A 282 -1.42 7.22 -12.70
CA VAL A 282 -0.58 8.31 -13.23
C VAL A 282 -0.80 8.49 -14.74
N LEU A 283 -0.88 7.40 -15.51
CA LEU A 283 -1.15 7.45 -16.94
C LEU A 283 -2.52 8.12 -17.22
N ALA A 284 -3.57 7.71 -16.51
CA ALA A 284 -4.90 8.30 -16.64
C ALA A 284 -4.90 9.80 -16.29
N SER A 285 -4.17 10.19 -15.24
CA SER A 285 -4.01 11.61 -14.88
C SER A 285 -3.37 12.42 -16.00
N VAL A 286 -2.26 11.92 -16.59
CA VAL A 286 -1.57 12.62 -17.69
C VAL A 286 -2.46 12.76 -18.93
N LEU A 287 -3.20 11.70 -19.29
CA LEU A 287 -4.13 11.70 -20.42
C LEU A 287 -5.32 12.64 -20.20
N LEU A 288 -5.93 12.63 -19.02
CA LEU A 288 -7.09 13.47 -18.69
C LEU A 288 -6.75 14.96 -18.59
N PHE A 289 -5.58 15.30 -18.06
CA PHE A 289 -5.12 16.68 -17.94
C PHE A 289 -4.42 17.21 -19.19
N GLY A 290 -4.32 16.40 -20.26
CA GLY A 290 -3.71 16.81 -21.53
C GLY A 290 -2.23 17.17 -21.42
N ASN A 291 -1.51 16.62 -20.43
CA ASN A 291 -0.08 16.89 -20.28
C ASN A 291 0.70 16.17 -21.40
N PRO A 292 1.64 16.85 -22.10
CA PRO A 292 2.39 16.23 -23.19
C PRO A 292 3.24 15.06 -22.65
N ILE A 293 3.04 13.88 -23.23
CA ILE A 293 3.79 12.66 -22.91
C ILE A 293 5.13 12.69 -23.65
N SER A 294 6.24 12.63 -22.91
CA SER A 294 7.58 12.61 -23.53
C SER A 294 7.85 11.28 -24.25
N SER A 295 8.80 11.25 -25.18
CA SER A 295 9.19 10.01 -25.87
C SER A 295 9.65 8.92 -24.89
N ARG A 296 10.31 9.32 -23.79
CA ARG A 296 10.67 8.41 -22.70
C ARG A 296 9.41 7.77 -22.09
N GLN A 297 8.42 8.57 -21.73
CA GLN A 297 7.19 8.04 -21.14
C GLN A 297 6.45 7.10 -22.08
N TRP A 298 6.40 7.38 -23.38
CA TRP A 298 5.86 6.44 -24.37
C TRP A 298 6.58 5.09 -24.37
N ILE A 299 7.92 5.11 -24.40
CA ILE A 299 8.73 3.87 -24.33
C ILE A 299 8.42 3.12 -23.03
N GLY A 300 8.36 3.82 -21.90
CA GLY A 300 8.03 3.24 -20.59
C GLY A 300 6.67 2.56 -20.60
N ALA A 301 5.65 3.22 -21.14
CA ALA A 301 4.31 2.66 -21.26
C ALA A 301 4.30 1.39 -22.12
N VAL A 302 4.93 1.41 -23.29
CA VAL A 302 5.02 0.24 -24.20
C VAL A 302 5.70 -0.94 -23.50
N ILE A 303 6.78 -0.71 -22.76
CA ILE A 303 7.47 -1.75 -21.98
C ILE A 303 6.54 -2.35 -20.94
N VAL A 304 5.82 -1.53 -20.17
CA VAL A 304 4.89 -2.00 -19.13
C VAL A 304 3.78 -2.85 -19.73
N PHE A 305 3.11 -2.37 -20.78
CA PHE A 305 2.05 -3.14 -21.44
C PHE A 305 2.59 -4.46 -21.99
N SER A 306 3.71 -4.43 -22.72
CA SER A 306 4.33 -5.63 -23.28
C SER A 306 4.66 -6.65 -22.18
N ALA A 307 5.26 -6.20 -21.08
CA ALA A 307 5.63 -7.08 -19.98
C ALA A 307 4.42 -7.68 -19.25
N LEU A 308 3.35 -6.90 -19.03
CA LEU A 308 2.10 -7.41 -18.45
C LEU A 308 1.40 -8.42 -19.35
N PHE A 309 1.34 -8.16 -20.66
CA PHE A 309 0.79 -9.11 -21.63
C PHE A 309 1.61 -10.41 -21.64
N LEU A 310 2.94 -10.31 -21.77
CA LEU A 310 3.82 -11.47 -21.76
C LEU A 310 3.69 -12.27 -20.45
N ASP A 311 3.63 -11.59 -19.31
CA ASP A 311 3.43 -12.25 -18.01
C ASP A 311 2.11 -13.00 -17.96
N ALA A 312 1.01 -12.38 -18.40
CA ALA A 312 -0.31 -13.00 -18.42
C ALA A 312 -0.39 -14.20 -19.40
N PHE A 313 0.26 -14.12 -20.56
CA PHE A 313 0.29 -15.21 -21.54
C PHE A 313 1.16 -16.38 -21.07
N TYR A 314 2.38 -16.11 -20.60
CA TYR A 314 3.32 -17.17 -20.23
C TYR A 314 3.11 -17.73 -18.82
N SER A 315 2.48 -16.99 -17.88
CA SER A 315 2.06 -17.58 -16.60
C SER A 315 0.96 -18.64 -16.76
N LYS A 316 0.15 -18.58 -17.82
CA LYS A 316 -0.84 -19.64 -18.13
C LYS A 316 -0.20 -20.94 -18.61
N GLY A 317 0.99 -20.87 -19.22
CA GLY A 317 1.70 -22.04 -19.76
C GLY A 317 2.49 -22.85 -18.73
N ALA A 318 2.75 -22.31 -17.54
CA ALA A 318 3.59 -22.97 -16.52
C ALA A 318 2.85 -24.00 -15.65
N ALA A 319 1.51 -24.11 -15.77
CA ALA A 319 0.71 -25.08 -15.01
C ALA A 319 0.75 -26.52 -15.55
N LYS A 320 1.70 -26.86 -16.44
CA LYS A 320 1.97 -28.23 -16.87
C LYS A 320 3.46 -28.55 -16.75
N LYS A 321 3.91 -28.88 -15.55
CA LYS A 321 4.93 -29.92 -15.38
C LYS A 321 4.51 -30.80 -14.20
N LYS A 322 4.45 -32.09 -14.52
CA LYS A 322 4.00 -33.25 -13.73
C LYS A 322 4.52 -33.25 -12.31
#